data_AF-A0A6P2B165-F1
#
_entry.id   AF-A0A6P2B165-F1
#
_cell.length_a   1.000
_cell.length_b   1.000
_cell.length_c   1.000
_cell.angle_alpha   90.00
_cell.angle_beta   90.00
_cell.angle_gamma   90.00
#
_symmetry.space_group_name_H-M   'P 1'
#
loop_
_entity.id
_entity.type
_entity.pdbx_description
1 polymer ?
#
loop_
_entity_poly.entity_id
_entity_poly.type
_entity_poly.pdbx_seq_one_letter_code
_entity_poly.pdbx_strand_id
1 'polypeptide(L)'
;RLGNSRATVSGVYQGSWSGERTTWGGDLRYYVRPLGHYFNVAPVVGYRHITTQGQTIDGVNVGAKVQVALSRSGAADLSLQQTFVRPGQSDEVGITTLSLGYAFTRQLRLTTDLEKQNSPIRKDSRVGIGLEWLLD
;
A
#
# COMPACT_ATOMS: atom_id res chain seq x y z
N ARG A 1 -2.58 -13.53 -4.51
CA ARG A 1 -2.16 -13.48 -5.94
C ARG A 1 -3.34 -13.94 -6.78
N LEU A 2 -3.53 -13.42 -7.99
CA LEU A 2 -4.56 -13.95 -8.88
C LEU A 2 -3.99 -15.18 -9.63
N GLY A 3 -4.10 -16.36 -9.03
CA GLY A 3 -3.55 -17.61 -9.57
C GLY A 3 -2.06 -17.52 -9.88
N ASN A 4 -1.65 -17.98 -11.07
CA ASN A 4 -0.28 -17.91 -11.58
C ASN A 4 0.10 -16.56 -12.23
N SER A 5 -0.77 -15.54 -12.14
CA SER A 5 -0.47 -14.23 -12.71
C SER A 5 0.51 -13.43 -11.85
N ARG A 6 1.18 -12.46 -12.48
CA ARG A 6 1.98 -11.44 -11.78
C ARG A 6 1.13 -10.33 -11.17
N ALA A 7 -0.19 -10.52 -11.11
CA ALA A 7 -1.13 -9.56 -10.58
C ALA A 7 -1.51 -9.86 -9.13
N THR A 8 -1.62 -8.81 -8.33
CA THR A 8 -2.13 -8.88 -6.96
C THR A 8 -3.26 -7.89 -6.79
N VAL A 9 -4.34 -8.34 -6.17
CA VAL A 9 -5.44 -7.49 -5.69
C VAL A 9 -5.30 -7.38 -4.18
N SER A 10 -5.50 -6.19 -3.65
CA SER A 10 -5.58 -5.95 -2.21
C SER A 10 -6.75 -5.03 -1.90
N GLY A 11 -7.47 -5.32 -0.82
CA GLY A 11 -8.38 -4.37 -0.18
C GLY A 11 -7.70 -3.76 1.04
N VAL A 12 -8.04 -2.51 1.34
CA VAL A 12 -7.61 -1.83 2.57
C VAL A 12 -8.85 -1.26 3.25
N TYR A 13 -8.91 -1.40 4.57
CA TYR A 13 -9.87 -0.71 5.43
C TYR A 13 -9.14 -0.22 6.67
N GLN A 14 -9.41 1.01 7.06
CA GLN A 14 -8.84 1.68 8.21
C GLN A 14 -9.87 2.64 8.80
N GLY A 15 -9.98 2.67 10.12
CA GLY A 15 -10.83 3.65 10.82
C GLY A 15 -10.18 4.11 12.12
N SER A 16 -10.48 5.34 12.54
CA SER A 16 -10.22 5.78 13.92
C SER A 16 -11.35 5.33 14.83
N TRP A 17 -11.04 5.12 16.11
CA TRP A 17 -12.04 4.74 17.12
C TRP A 17 -13.08 5.84 17.35
N SER A 18 -12.70 7.10 17.10
CA SER A 18 -13.60 8.26 17.14
C SER A 18 -14.55 8.37 15.94
N GLY A 19 -14.36 7.57 14.88
CA GLY A 19 -15.14 7.66 13.64
C GLY A 19 -14.81 8.86 12.74
N GLU A 20 -14.02 9.83 13.22
CA GLU A 20 -13.64 11.04 12.46
C GLU A 20 -12.73 10.77 11.26
N ARG A 21 -12.10 9.59 11.21
CA ARG A 21 -11.23 9.17 10.13
C ARG A 21 -11.58 7.78 9.66
N THR A 22 -11.74 7.64 8.36
CA THR A 22 -11.99 6.35 7.72
C THR A 22 -11.31 6.34 6.37
N THR A 23 -10.70 5.24 6.01
CA THR A 23 -10.08 5.06 4.70
C THR A 23 -10.33 3.65 4.24
N TRP A 24 -10.84 3.52 3.03
CA TRP A 24 -11.03 2.21 2.43
C TRP A 24 -10.76 2.29 0.93
N GLY A 25 -10.44 1.16 0.34
CA GLY A 25 -10.13 1.11 -1.08
C GLY A 25 -9.63 -0.24 -1.53
N GLY A 26 -9.36 -0.32 -2.82
CA GLY A 26 -8.79 -1.50 -3.45
C GLY A 26 -7.71 -1.11 -4.44
N ASP A 27 -6.63 -1.87 -4.45
CA ASP A 27 -5.52 -1.69 -5.39
C ASP A 27 -5.29 -2.98 -6.18
N LEU A 28 -5.10 -2.82 -7.49
CA LEU A 28 -4.52 -3.80 -8.39
C LEU A 28 -3.07 -3.42 -8.66
N ARG A 29 -2.17 -4.39 -8.52
CA ARG A 29 -0.75 -4.23 -8.83
C ARG A 29 -0.33 -5.28 -9.83
N TYR A 30 0.49 -4.91 -10.80
CA TYR A 30 1.04 -5.84 -11.79
C TYR A 30 2.56 -5.82 -11.73
N TYR A 31 3.19 -6.91 -11.31
CA TYR A 31 4.64 -6.98 -11.14
C TYR A 31 5.33 -7.25 -12.49
N VAL A 32 6.28 -6.39 -12.86
CA VAL A 32 7.02 -6.50 -14.13
C VAL A 32 7.84 -7.78 -14.16
N ARG A 33 8.50 -8.13 -13.04
CA ARG A 33 9.27 -9.37 -12.90
C ARG A 33 8.49 -10.44 -12.12
N PRO A 34 8.78 -11.73 -12.32
CA PRO A 34 8.26 -12.78 -11.45
C PRO A 34 8.51 -12.45 -9.97
N LEU A 35 7.54 -12.80 -9.12
CA LEU A 35 7.67 -12.61 -7.69
C LEU A 35 8.73 -13.58 -7.15
N GLY A 36 9.73 -13.07 -6.41
CA GLY A 36 10.89 -13.84 -5.94
C GLY A 36 12.25 -13.36 -6.47
N HIS A 37 12.27 -12.44 -7.43
CA HIS A 37 13.50 -11.71 -7.78
C HIS A 37 13.86 -10.70 -6.71
N TYR A 38 15.17 -10.40 -6.59
CA TYR A 38 15.71 -9.44 -5.63
C TYR A 38 15.09 -8.03 -5.74
N PHE A 39 14.66 -7.65 -6.93
CA PHE A 39 14.08 -6.34 -7.23
C PHE A 39 12.86 -6.47 -8.12
N ASN A 40 11.81 -5.73 -7.82
CA ASN A 40 10.59 -5.69 -8.61
C ASN A 40 9.97 -4.28 -8.61
N VAL A 41 9.23 -4.00 -9.68
CA VAL A 41 8.45 -2.78 -9.84
C VAL A 41 7.06 -3.18 -10.28
N ALA A 42 6.05 -2.52 -9.73
CA ALA A 42 4.67 -2.74 -10.09
C ALA A 42 3.93 -1.41 -10.25
N PRO A 43 3.36 -1.08 -11.42
CA PRO A 43 2.29 -0.09 -11.48
C PRO A 43 1.14 -0.49 -10.54
N VAL A 44 0.54 0.53 -9.94
CA VAL A 44 -0.61 0.42 -9.03
C VAL A 44 -1.76 1.21 -9.63
N VAL A 45 -2.93 0.58 -9.72
CA VAL A 45 -4.18 1.23 -10.10
C VAL A 45 -5.27 0.76 -9.16
N GLY A 46 -6.14 1.67 -8.73
CA GLY A 46 -7.13 1.35 -7.73
C GLY A 46 -8.16 2.44 -7.55
N TYR A 47 -8.93 2.30 -6.48
CA TYR A 47 -9.89 3.29 -6.03
C TYR A 47 -9.72 3.47 -4.52
N ARG A 48 -9.77 4.71 -4.05
CA ARG A 48 -9.61 5.02 -2.63
C ARG A 48 -10.64 6.05 -2.20
N HIS A 49 -11.17 5.83 -1.01
CA HIS A 49 -12.04 6.73 -0.29
C HIS A 49 -11.36 7.10 1.03
N ILE A 50 -11.21 8.39 1.29
CA ILE A 50 -10.51 8.95 2.44
C ILE A 50 -11.41 9.98 3.09
N THR A 51 -11.82 9.70 4.32
CA THR A 51 -12.55 10.63 5.18
C THR A 51 -11.63 11.07 6.31
N THR A 52 -11.46 12.37 6.50
CA THR A 52 -10.66 12.93 7.60
C THR A 52 -11.27 14.24 8.06
N GLN A 53 -11.76 14.27 9.30
CA GLN A 53 -12.28 15.47 9.98
C GLN A 53 -13.26 16.29 9.13
N GLY A 54 -14.27 15.61 8.58
CA GLY A 54 -15.34 16.24 7.79
C GLY A 54 -15.02 16.49 6.31
N GLN A 55 -13.80 16.18 5.86
CA GLN A 55 -13.47 16.16 4.43
C GLN A 55 -13.49 14.73 3.89
N THR A 56 -14.11 14.56 2.72
CA THR A 56 -14.17 13.29 1.99
C THR A 56 -13.50 13.48 0.64
N ILE A 57 -12.56 12.59 0.33
CA ILE A 57 -11.87 12.53 -0.95
C ILE A 57 -12.02 11.11 -1.47
N ASP A 58 -12.64 10.99 -2.64
CA ASP A 58 -12.86 9.72 -3.29
C ASP A 58 -12.43 9.79 -4.76
N GLY A 59 -11.79 8.73 -5.24
CA GLY A 59 -11.43 8.67 -6.64
C GLY A 59 -10.41 7.59 -6.98
N VAL A 60 -10.01 7.65 -8.24
CA VAL A 60 -8.99 6.77 -8.81
C VAL A 60 -7.66 6.99 -8.09
N ASN A 61 -6.99 5.88 -7.75
CA ASN A 61 -5.67 5.84 -7.16
C ASN A 61 -4.69 5.26 -8.20
N VAL A 62 -3.64 6.00 -8.53
CA VAL A 62 -2.61 5.53 -9.48
C VAL A 62 -1.22 5.75 -8.93
N GLY A 63 -0.29 4.88 -9.29
CA GLY A 63 1.09 5.05 -8.89
C GLY A 63 1.97 3.86 -9.19
N ALA A 64 3.03 3.73 -8.41
CA ALA A 64 3.98 2.64 -8.55
C ALA A 64 4.49 2.16 -7.20
N LYS A 65 4.83 0.88 -7.15
CA LYS A 65 5.50 0.23 -6.04
C LYS A 65 6.83 -0.33 -6.50
N VAL A 66 7.87 -0.05 -5.75
CA VAL A 66 9.19 -0.67 -5.88
C VAL A 66 9.38 -1.60 -4.68
N GLN A 67 9.87 -2.80 -4.91
CA GLN A 67 10.14 -3.78 -3.87
C GLN A 67 11.52 -4.40 -4.05
N VAL A 68 12.23 -4.57 -2.93
CA VAL A 68 13.54 -5.20 -2.85
C VAL A 68 13.48 -6.31 -1.81
N ALA A 69 13.88 -7.53 -2.17
CA ALA A 69 14.09 -8.59 -1.21
C ALA A 69 15.43 -8.35 -0.51
N LEU A 70 15.43 -8.22 0.82
CA LEU A 70 16.62 -8.00 1.62
C LEU A 70 17.35 -9.31 1.97
N SER A 71 16.69 -10.46 1.81
CA SER A 71 17.29 -11.78 2.05
C SER A 71 17.21 -12.69 0.82
N ARG A 72 18.17 -13.61 0.70
CA ARG A 72 18.21 -14.61 -0.39
C ARG A 72 17.00 -15.54 -0.39
N SER A 73 16.39 -15.78 0.77
CA SER A 73 15.18 -16.59 0.94
C SER A 73 13.89 -15.80 0.65
N GLY A 74 13.96 -14.47 0.49
CA GLY A 74 12.79 -13.61 0.38
C GLY A 74 12.03 -13.43 1.71
N ALA A 75 12.59 -13.88 2.83
CA ALA A 75 11.99 -13.71 4.16
C ALA A 75 11.95 -12.25 4.61
N ALA A 76 12.87 -11.41 4.14
CA ALA A 76 12.87 -9.98 4.44
C ALA A 76 12.73 -9.18 3.15
N ASP A 77 11.92 -8.13 3.16
CA ASP A 77 11.79 -7.22 2.03
C ASP A 77 11.51 -5.78 2.48
N LEU A 78 11.87 -4.86 1.60
CA LEU A 78 11.60 -3.44 1.71
C LEU A 78 10.82 -3.02 0.47
N SER A 79 9.79 -2.21 0.65
CA SER A 79 9.08 -1.63 -0.48
C SER A 79 8.73 -0.18 -0.27
N LEU A 80 8.78 0.58 -1.36
CA LEU A 80 8.36 1.97 -1.43
C LEU A 80 7.23 2.06 -2.44
N GLN A 81 6.08 2.56 -2.01
CA GLN A 81 4.93 2.82 -2.87
C GLN A 81 4.65 4.32 -2.87
N GLN A 82 4.48 4.88 -4.06
CA GLN A 82 3.98 6.24 -4.24
C GLN A 82 2.70 6.16 -5.07
N THR A 83 1.59 6.69 -4.55
CA THR A 83 0.35 6.81 -5.29
C THR A 83 -0.27 8.19 -5.18
N PHE A 84 -1.20 8.47 -6.08
CA PHE A 84 -1.93 9.72 -6.20
C PHE A 84 -3.41 9.40 -6.34
N VAL A 85 -4.21 9.86 -5.39
CA VAL A 85 -5.67 9.77 -5.42
C VAL A 85 -6.21 11.03 -6.08
N ARG A 86 -7.16 10.87 -7.02
CA ARG A 86 -7.66 11.95 -7.90
C ARG A 86 -6.53 12.69 -8.63
N PRO A 87 -5.69 11.96 -9.39
CA PRO A 87 -4.55 12.56 -10.08
C PRO A 87 -4.98 13.69 -11.01
N GLY A 88 -4.25 14.82 -10.98
CA GLY A 88 -4.50 15.99 -11.82
C GLY A 88 -5.65 16.90 -11.38
N GLN A 89 -6.27 16.63 -10.23
CA GLN A 89 -7.32 17.47 -9.65
C GLN A 89 -6.76 18.43 -8.60
N SER A 90 -7.50 19.50 -8.28
CA SER A 90 -7.11 20.50 -7.27
C SER A 90 -7.00 19.94 -5.85
N ASP A 91 -7.60 18.78 -5.60
CA ASP A 91 -7.63 18.07 -4.33
C ASP A 91 -6.88 16.72 -4.39
N GLU A 92 -5.92 16.60 -5.32
CA GLU A 92 -5.05 15.41 -5.44
C GLU A 92 -4.39 15.08 -4.09
N VAL A 93 -4.36 13.79 -3.74
CA VAL A 93 -3.70 13.32 -2.52
C VAL A 93 -2.56 12.39 -2.89
N GLY A 94 -1.33 12.84 -2.65
CA GLY A 94 -0.14 12.00 -2.73
C GLY A 94 0.01 11.15 -1.48
N ILE A 95 0.22 9.84 -1.65
CA ILE A 95 0.47 8.90 -0.56
C ILE A 95 1.80 8.20 -0.81
N THR A 96 2.75 8.40 0.10
CA THR A 96 4.02 7.69 0.13
C THR A 96 3.97 6.64 1.24
N THR A 97 4.18 5.37 0.92
CA THR A 97 4.24 4.29 1.90
C THR A 97 5.57 3.58 1.80
N LEU A 98 6.33 3.57 2.89
CA LEU A 98 7.53 2.77 3.05
C LEU A 98 7.21 1.59 3.96
N SER A 99 7.36 0.37 3.44
CA SER A 99 7.01 -0.86 4.15
C SER A 99 8.23 -1.75 4.31
N LEU A 100 8.47 -2.21 5.53
CA LEU A 100 9.44 -3.24 5.88
C LEU A 100 8.70 -4.50 6.28
N GLY A 101 9.08 -5.64 5.71
CA GLY A 101 8.47 -6.93 6.00
C GLY A 101 9.48 -7.97 6.42
N TYR A 102 9.10 -8.81 7.38
CA TYR A 102 9.88 -9.96 7.83
C TYR A 102 8.98 -11.17 8.09
N ALA A 103 9.20 -12.26 7.34
CA ALA A 103 8.51 -13.53 7.49
C ALA A 103 9.19 -14.37 8.59
N PHE A 104 8.45 -14.62 9.68
CA PHE A 104 8.90 -15.53 10.75
C PHE A 104 8.73 -16.99 10.35
N THR A 105 7.65 -17.30 9.63
CA THR A 105 7.37 -18.63 9.07
C THR A 105 6.93 -18.47 7.61
N ARG A 106 6.61 -19.57 6.92
CA ARG A 106 6.09 -19.50 5.55
C ARG A 106 4.71 -18.83 5.48
N GLN A 107 3.97 -18.86 6.58
CA GLN A 107 2.60 -18.34 6.68
C GLN A 107 2.49 -17.04 7.48
N LEU A 108 3.50 -16.69 8.29
CA LEU A 108 3.42 -15.58 9.22
C LEU A 108 4.48 -14.51 8.92
N ARG A 109 4.02 -13.28 8.72
CA ARG A 109 4.89 -12.13 8.44
C ARG A 109 4.54 -10.93 9.31
N LEU A 110 5.57 -10.24 9.79
CA LEU A 110 5.46 -8.95 10.43
C LEU A 110 5.72 -7.86 9.40
N THR A 111 4.90 -6.82 9.41
CA THR A 111 5.10 -5.62 8.60
C THR A 111 5.18 -4.39 9.46
N THR A 112 5.97 -3.43 9.01
CA THR A 112 6.02 -2.08 9.55
C THR A 112 5.86 -1.11 8.39
N ASP A 113 4.87 -0.23 8.50
CA ASP A 113 4.47 0.69 7.46
C ASP A 113 4.65 2.12 7.96
N LEU A 114 5.37 2.92 7.19
CA LEU A 114 5.51 4.36 7.35
C LEU A 114 4.76 5.01 6.20
N GLU A 115 3.59 5.58 6.50
CA GLU A 115 2.75 6.23 5.51
C GLU A 115 2.82 7.75 5.70
N LYS A 116 3.01 8.47 4.60
CA LYS A 116 2.95 9.92 4.55
C LYS A 116 1.92 10.32 3.51
N GLN A 117 0.88 11.00 3.98
CA GLN A 117 -0.15 11.56 3.13
C GLN A 117 0.11 13.05 2.96
N ASN A 118 0.12 13.50 1.71
CA ASN A 118 0.30 14.89 1.34
C ASN A 118 -0.86 15.30 0.44
N SER A 119 -1.77 16.12 0.97
CA SER A 119 -2.78 16.82 0.18
C SER A 119 -2.52 18.33 0.21
N PRO A 120 -3.01 19.10 -0.77
CA PRO A 120 -2.94 20.55 -0.79
C PRO A 120 -3.50 21.19 0.50
N ILE A 121 -4.47 20.53 1.13
CA ILE A 121 -5.18 21.01 2.30
C ILE A 121 -4.52 20.52 3.60
N ARG A 122 -3.93 19.31 3.62
CA ARG A 122 -3.45 18.68 4.85
C ARG A 122 -2.32 17.68 4.63
N LYS A 123 -1.39 17.65 5.58
CA LYS A 123 -0.30 16.68 5.64
C LYS A 123 -0.50 15.79 6.85
N ASP A 124 -0.42 14.47 6.65
CA ASP A 124 -0.51 13.49 7.72
C ASP A 124 0.65 12.48 7.60
N SER A 125 1.07 11.93 8.73
CA SER A 125 2.13 10.92 8.78
C SER A 125 1.78 9.89 9.82
N ARG A 126 1.95 8.63 9.46
CA ARG A 126 1.52 7.49 10.26
C ARG A 126 2.58 6.41 10.27
N VAL A 127 2.67 5.77 11.43
CA VAL A 127 3.39 4.51 11.61
C VAL A 127 2.37 3.41 11.91
N GLY A 128 2.51 2.27 11.24
CA GLY A 128 1.71 1.08 11.45
C GLY A 128 2.61 -0.13 11.66
N ILE A 129 2.18 -1.04 12.52
CA ILE A 129 2.78 -2.37 12.67
C ILE A 129 1.65 -3.36 12.39
N GLY A 130 1.90 -4.31 11.50
CA GLY A 130 0.92 -5.27 11.03
C GLY A 130 1.45 -6.69 11.14
N LEU A 131 0.53 -7.64 11.29
CA LEU A 131 0.82 -9.05 11.22
C LEU A 131 -0.01 -9.64 10.06
N GLU A 132 0.67 -10.19 9.08
CA GLU A 132 0.10 -10.76 7.87
C GLU A 132 0.10 -12.29 7.96
N TRP A 133 -1.02 -12.89 7.60
CA TRP A 133 -1.16 -14.33 7.42
C TRP A 133 -1.24 -14.66 5.93
N LEU A 134 -0.31 -15.46 5.43
CA LEU A 134 -0.28 -15.95 4.06
C LEU A 134 -1.02 -17.29 4.01
N LEU A 135 -2.12 -17.32 3.25
CA LEU A 135 -2.85 -18.53 2.93
C LEU A 135 -2.18 -19.16 1.69
N ASP A 136 -1.82 -20.44 1.80
CA ASP A 136 -1.24 -21.24 0.71
C ASP A 136 -2.29 -21.61 -0.36
#